data_AF-A0A2D0AZC0-F1
#
_entry.id   AF-A0A2D0AZC0-F1
#
_cell.length_a   1.000
_cell.length_b   1.000
_cell.length_c   1.000
_cell.angle_alpha   90.00
_cell.angle_beta   90.00
_cell.angle_gamma   90.00
#
_symmetry.space_group_name_H-M   'P 1'
#
loop_
_entity.id
_entity.type
_entity.pdbx_description
1 polymer ?
#
loop_
_entity_poly.entity_id
_entity_poly.type
_entity_poly.pdbx_seq_one_letter_code
_entity_poly.pdbx_strand_id
1 'polypeptide(L)'
;MTMAGMAAEEVFLGGHDDGVAGADGSDLFEATKTAIALERSYGMGEKLASYGDLRRRHIEGLGHVDPALLARVDSILQEQFDRAKNILLRYREACTVLADGLASRLELSGQVVLDALDSQG
;
A
#
# COMPACT_ATOMS: atom_id res chain seq x y z
N MET A 1 3.69 2.87 1.13
CA MET A 1 3.44 2.29 2.48
C MET A 1 2.02 1.77 2.62
N THR A 2 1.04 2.39 1.95
CA THR A 2 -0.37 1.99 2.02
C THR A 2 -0.65 0.50 1.77
N MET A 3 0.11 -0.20 0.93
CA MET A 3 -0.12 -1.65 0.70
C MET A 3 0.49 -2.57 1.78
N ALA A 4 1.30 -2.03 2.71
CA ALA A 4 2.09 -2.84 3.62
C ALA A 4 1.26 -3.51 4.72
N GLY A 5 0.18 -2.87 5.19
CA GLY A 5 -0.73 -3.44 6.18
C GLY A 5 -1.42 -4.70 5.65
N MET A 6 -2.13 -4.57 4.52
CA MET A 6 -2.74 -5.71 3.83
C MET A 6 -1.74 -6.82 3.51
N ALA A 7 -0.53 -6.45 3.05
CA ALA A 7 0.50 -7.43 2.73
C ALA A 7 1.01 -8.17 3.97
N ALA A 8 1.05 -7.51 5.13
CA ALA A 8 1.43 -8.15 6.39
C ALA A 8 0.34 -9.14 6.83
N GLU A 9 -0.94 -8.76 6.76
CA GLU A 9 -2.03 -9.68 7.05
C GLU A 9 -1.97 -10.92 6.15
N GLU A 10 -1.78 -10.75 4.85
CA GLU A 10 -1.64 -11.86 3.91
C GLU A 10 -0.46 -12.79 4.26
N VAL A 11 0.72 -12.21 4.54
CA VAL A 11 1.95 -12.97 4.82
C VAL A 11 1.88 -13.73 6.16
N PHE A 12 1.30 -13.13 7.19
CA PHE A 12 1.31 -13.69 8.55
C PHE A 12 0.03 -14.45 8.91
N LEU A 13 -1.10 -14.10 8.31
CA LEU A 13 -2.44 -14.62 8.65
C LEU A 13 -3.11 -15.39 7.49
N GLY A 14 -2.58 -15.30 6.26
CA GLY A 14 -3.10 -16.02 5.09
C GLY A 14 -4.35 -15.41 4.46
N GLY A 15 -4.61 -14.14 4.76
CA GLY A 15 -5.70 -13.33 4.21
C GLY A 15 -5.63 -11.91 4.77
N HIS A 16 -6.42 -10.99 4.22
CA HIS A 16 -6.57 -9.64 4.76
C HIS A 16 -8.04 -9.34 5.07
N ASP A 17 -8.29 -8.45 6.02
CA ASP A 17 -9.66 -8.03 6.38
C ASP A 17 -10.12 -6.84 5.52
N ASP A 18 -11.39 -6.43 5.68
CA ASP A 18 -11.97 -5.28 4.98
C ASP A 18 -11.49 -3.92 5.51
N GLY A 19 -10.80 -3.89 6.65
CA GLY A 19 -10.28 -2.67 7.30
C GLY A 19 -9.28 -1.86 6.47
N VAL A 20 -8.73 -2.45 5.39
CA VAL A 20 -7.85 -1.76 4.43
C VAL A 20 -8.63 -1.01 3.34
N ALA A 21 -9.94 -1.25 3.24
CA ALA A 21 -10.84 -0.71 2.22
C ALA A 21 -12.08 -0.06 2.84
N GLY A 22 -13.02 0.41 2.01
CA GLY A 22 -14.36 0.79 2.45
C GLY A 22 -14.55 2.22 2.99
N ALA A 23 -13.47 2.94 3.31
CA ALA A 23 -13.54 4.34 3.73
C ALA A 23 -12.60 5.24 2.91
N ASP A 24 -13.02 6.50 2.72
CA ASP A 24 -12.12 7.55 2.25
C ASP A 24 -10.93 7.69 3.21
N GLY A 25 -9.74 7.81 2.63
CA GLY A 25 -8.49 7.85 3.40
C GLY A 25 -8.00 6.48 3.88
N SER A 26 -8.70 5.38 3.58
CA SER A 26 -8.15 4.04 3.76
C SER A 26 -6.89 3.84 2.91
N ASP A 27 -6.04 2.92 3.35
CA ASP A 27 -4.78 2.62 2.69
C ASP A 27 -4.98 2.23 1.22
N LEU A 28 -5.93 1.34 0.90
CA LEU A 28 -6.22 0.96 -0.49
C LEU A 28 -6.78 2.14 -1.31
N PHE A 29 -7.59 3.00 -0.70
CA PHE A 29 -8.12 4.19 -1.36
C PHE A 29 -7.00 5.17 -1.75
N GLU A 30 -6.07 5.47 -0.84
CA GLU A 30 -4.94 6.36 -1.12
C GLU A 30 -3.93 5.74 -2.10
N ALA A 31 -3.72 4.42 -2.04
CA ALA A 31 -2.96 3.69 -3.05
C ALA A 31 -3.59 3.84 -4.44
N THR A 32 -4.90 3.63 -4.55
CA THR A 32 -5.67 3.73 -5.79
C THR A 32 -5.60 5.13 -6.38
N LYS A 33 -5.82 6.18 -5.57
CA LYS A 33 -5.68 7.58 -5.99
C LYS A 33 -4.29 7.89 -6.53
N THR A 34 -3.27 7.32 -5.90
CA THR A 34 -1.88 7.51 -6.33
C THR A 34 -1.62 6.84 -7.67
N ALA A 35 -2.06 5.59 -7.86
CA ALA A 35 -1.95 4.88 -9.12
C ALA A 35 -2.68 5.59 -10.27
N ILE A 36 -3.89 6.11 -10.04
CA ILE A 36 -4.62 6.92 -11.02
C ILE A 36 -3.84 8.20 -11.40
N ALA A 37 -3.24 8.88 -10.42
CA ALA A 37 -2.46 10.09 -10.67
C ALA A 37 -1.17 9.80 -11.47
N LEU A 38 -0.52 8.66 -11.25
CA LEU A 38 0.62 8.23 -12.07
C LEU A 38 0.22 8.09 -13.54
N GLU A 39 -0.92 7.43 -13.78
CA GLU A 39 -1.45 7.13 -15.11
C GLU A 39 -2.02 8.35 -15.86
N ARG A 40 -2.57 9.33 -15.15
CA ARG A 40 -3.33 10.43 -15.78
C ARG A 40 -2.82 11.83 -15.50
N SER A 41 -1.97 12.04 -14.50
CA SER A 41 -1.59 13.38 -14.07
C SER A 41 -0.09 13.61 -14.22
N TYR A 42 0.72 12.62 -13.85
CA TYR A 42 2.17 12.77 -13.80
C TYR A 42 2.89 12.32 -15.07
N GLY A 43 2.18 11.70 -16.02
CA GLY A 43 2.80 11.17 -17.25
C GLY A 43 3.78 10.03 -16.97
N MET A 44 3.56 9.31 -15.86
CA MET A 44 4.42 8.20 -15.42
C MET A 44 3.84 6.83 -15.79
N GLY A 45 2.61 6.79 -16.30
CA GLY A 45 2.01 5.60 -16.87
C GLY A 45 2.35 5.41 -18.35
N GLU A 46 1.71 4.44 -18.99
CA GLU A 46 1.93 4.14 -20.41
C GLU A 46 1.49 5.27 -21.35
N LYS A 47 0.61 6.16 -20.87
CA LYS A 47 0.07 7.28 -21.65
C LYS A 47 0.72 8.60 -21.20
N LEU A 48 1.05 9.44 -22.18
CA LEU A 48 1.65 10.77 -21.95
C LEU A 48 0.63 11.88 -21.66
N ALA A 49 -0.66 11.58 -21.71
CA ALA A 49 -1.71 12.58 -21.46
C ALA A 49 -1.73 13.00 -19.98
N SER A 50 -1.74 14.30 -19.71
CA SER A 50 -1.81 14.87 -18.36
C SER A 50 -3.10 15.68 -18.16
N TYR A 51 -3.89 15.30 -17.16
CA TYR A 51 -5.22 15.83 -16.87
C TYR A 51 -5.25 16.74 -15.61
N GLY A 52 -4.08 17.15 -15.09
CA GLY A 52 -3.96 17.97 -13.87
C GLY A 52 -4.19 17.18 -12.57
N ASP A 53 -4.33 17.86 -11.43
CA ASP A 53 -4.48 17.20 -10.11
C ASP A 53 -5.85 16.53 -9.96
N LEU A 54 -5.87 15.20 -10.10
CA LEU A 54 -7.07 14.37 -9.93
C LEU A 54 -7.28 13.95 -8.47
N ARG A 55 -6.30 14.14 -7.57
CA ARG A 55 -6.43 13.76 -6.15
C ARG A 55 -7.47 14.59 -5.40
N ARG A 56 -7.74 15.81 -5.90
CA ARG A 56 -8.73 16.75 -5.35
C ARG A 56 -10.15 16.55 -5.90
N ARG A 57 -10.34 15.70 -6.91
CA ARG A 57 -11.66 15.41 -7.47
C ARG A 57 -12.17 14.11 -6.86
N HIS A 58 -13.44 14.09 -6.43
CA HIS A 58 -14.08 12.85 -5.98
C HIS A 58 -13.94 11.79 -7.06
N ILE A 59 -13.56 10.56 -6.64
CA ILE A 59 -13.49 9.40 -7.54
C ILE A 59 -14.85 9.16 -8.22
N GLU A 60 -15.95 9.54 -7.57
CA GLU A 60 -17.31 9.50 -8.12
C GLU A 60 -17.48 10.32 -9.41
N GLY A 61 -16.69 11.38 -9.61
CA GLY A 61 -16.64 12.15 -10.86
C GLY A 61 -15.92 11.45 -12.01
N LEU A 62 -15.27 10.31 -11.75
CA LEU A 62 -14.65 9.45 -12.75
C LEU A 62 -15.63 8.42 -13.32
N GLY A 63 -16.95 8.62 -13.23
CA GLY A 63 -18.01 7.66 -13.61
C GLY A 63 -17.96 7.02 -15.01
N HIS A 64 -16.95 7.33 -15.82
CA HIS A 64 -16.51 6.57 -16.98
C HIS A 64 -15.01 6.24 -16.87
N VAL A 65 -14.60 5.46 -15.85
CA VAL A 65 -13.22 4.98 -15.79
C VAL A 65 -13.03 4.00 -16.93
N ASP A 66 -12.25 4.41 -17.93
CA ASP A 66 -11.72 3.57 -19.00
C ASP A 66 -11.30 2.19 -18.42
N PRO A 67 -11.89 1.06 -18.86
CA PRO A 67 -11.51 -0.26 -18.36
C PRO A 67 -10.01 -0.54 -18.49
N ALA A 68 -9.36 0.04 -19.50
CA ALA A 68 -7.92 -0.06 -19.65
C ALA A 68 -7.16 0.71 -18.55
N LEU A 69 -7.70 1.83 -18.07
CA LEU A 69 -7.13 2.52 -16.90
C LEU A 69 -7.26 1.64 -15.65
N LEU A 70 -8.43 1.04 -15.40
CA LEU A 70 -8.64 0.18 -14.24
C LEU A 70 -7.66 -0.99 -14.24
N ALA A 71 -7.47 -1.65 -15.38
CA ALA A 71 -6.49 -2.72 -15.51
C ALA A 71 -5.05 -2.28 -15.21
N ARG A 72 -4.63 -1.09 -15.66
CA ARG A 72 -3.28 -0.58 -15.36
C ARG A 72 -3.11 -0.17 -13.90
N VAL A 73 -4.13 0.46 -13.32
CA VAL A 73 -4.15 0.80 -11.88
C VAL A 73 -4.07 -0.48 -11.05
N ASP A 74 -4.86 -1.49 -11.37
CA ASP A 74 -4.83 -2.80 -10.71
C ASP A 74 -3.44 -3.46 -10.81
N SER A 75 -2.85 -3.47 -12.00
CA SER A 75 -1.49 -3.97 -12.20
C SER A 75 -0.45 -3.27 -11.31
N ILE A 76 -0.53 -1.94 -11.17
CA ILE A 76 0.36 -1.18 -10.29
C ILE A 76 0.15 -1.58 -8.83
N LEU A 77 -1.11 -1.68 -8.39
CA LEU A 77 -1.44 -2.04 -7.02
C LEU A 77 -0.95 -3.45 -6.69
N GLN A 78 -1.16 -4.41 -7.59
CA GLN A 78 -0.70 -5.80 -7.45
C GLN A 78 0.82 -5.87 -7.38
N GLU A 79 1.54 -5.15 -8.24
CA GLU A 79 3.01 -5.09 -8.21
C GLU A 79 3.51 -4.55 -6.86
N GLN A 80 2.91 -3.47 -6.35
CA GLN A 80 3.32 -2.91 -5.06
C GLN A 80 2.91 -3.81 -3.89
N PHE A 81 1.80 -4.55 -4.00
CA PHE A 81 1.41 -5.56 -3.02
C PHE A 81 2.44 -6.69 -2.95
N ASP A 82 2.83 -7.25 -4.10
CA ASP A 82 3.84 -8.31 -4.18
C ASP A 82 5.21 -7.83 -3.69
N ARG A 83 5.61 -6.61 -4.04
CA ARG A 83 6.82 -5.99 -3.51
C ARG A 83 6.77 -5.83 -1.99
N ALA A 84 5.64 -5.39 -1.44
CA ALA A 84 5.47 -5.26 0.01
C ALA A 84 5.58 -6.62 0.71
N LYS A 85 4.94 -7.66 0.18
CA LYS A 85 5.07 -9.04 0.69
C LYS A 85 6.53 -9.50 0.69
N ASN A 86 7.27 -9.25 -0.38
CA ASN A 86 8.69 -9.63 -0.46
C ASN A 86 9.55 -8.93 0.59
N ILE A 87 9.29 -7.65 0.87
CA ILE A 87 9.99 -6.92 1.94
C ILE A 87 9.65 -7.53 3.30
N LEU A 88 8.37 -7.81 3.57
CA LEU A 88 7.92 -8.41 4.83
C LEU A 88 8.50 -9.81 5.05
N LEU A 89 8.57 -10.62 3.99
CA LEU A 89 9.20 -11.95 4.04
C LEU A 89 10.70 -11.85 4.32
N ARG A 90 11.39 -10.85 3.76
CA ARG A 90 12.81 -10.61 4.04
C ARG A 90 13.06 -10.25 5.51
N TYR A 91 12.17 -9.47 6.13
CA TYR A 91 12.30 -9.01 7.51
C TYR A 91 11.37 -9.76 8.48
N ARG A 92 11.00 -11.01 8.15
CA ARG A 92 9.92 -11.74 8.83
C ARG A 92 10.12 -11.86 10.34
N GLU A 93 11.33 -12.20 10.78
CA GLU A 93 11.65 -12.32 12.21
C GLU A 93 11.54 -10.96 12.93
N ALA A 94 11.94 -9.85 12.30
CA ALA A 94 11.93 -8.52 12.88
C ALA A 94 10.50 -8.03 13.00
N CYS A 95 9.69 -8.26 11.97
CA CYS A 95 8.25 -8.02 12.03
C CYS A 95 7.59 -8.80 13.18
N THR A 96 7.97 -10.05 13.42
CA THR A 96 7.43 -10.86 14.52
C THR A 96 7.81 -10.29 15.88
N VAL A 97 9.10 -9.98 16.08
CA VAL A 97 9.61 -9.37 17.32
C VAL A 97 8.92 -8.03 17.61
N LEU A 98 8.76 -7.19 16.58
CA LEU A 98 8.11 -5.90 16.71
C LEU A 98 6.61 -6.04 16.97
N ALA A 99 5.93 -7.00 16.34
CA ALA A 99 4.52 -7.28 16.59
C ALA A 99 4.28 -7.73 18.04
N ASP A 100 5.09 -8.65 18.57
CA ASP A 100 5.02 -9.10 19.96
C ASP A 100 5.33 -7.96 20.95
N GLY A 101 6.31 -7.13 20.60
CA GLY A 101 6.66 -5.92 21.37
C GLY A 101 5.50 -4.92 21.44
N LEU A 102 4.84 -4.63 20.31
CA LEU A 102 3.68 -3.75 20.25
C LEU A 102 2.47 -4.35 20.97
N ALA A 103 2.20 -5.65 20.81
CA ALA A 103 1.08 -6.31 21.49
C ALA A 103 1.20 -6.24 23.02
N SER A 104 2.42 -6.27 23.55
CA SER A 104 2.67 -6.21 24.99
C SER A 104 2.76 -4.79 25.55
N ARG A 105 3.26 -3.82 24.78
CA ARG A 105 3.61 -2.47 25.26
C ARG A 105 2.74 -1.35 24.69
N LEU A 106 1.97 -1.62 23.64
CA LEU A 106 1.19 -0.67 22.82
C LEU A 106 2.02 0.38 22.07
N GLU A 107 3.28 0.57 22.44
CA GLU A 107 4.22 1.46 21.78
C GLU A 107 5.63 0.86 21.75
N LEU A 108 6.39 1.23 20.72
CA LEU A 108 7.82 0.95 20.60
C LEU A 108 8.54 2.24 20.22
N SER A 109 9.73 2.44 20.77
CA SER A 109 10.57 3.56 20.35
C SER A 109 11.20 3.29 18.99
N GLY A 110 11.53 4.36 18.25
CA GLY A 110 12.22 4.24 16.96
C GLY A 110 13.55 3.47 17.07
N GLN A 111 14.27 3.59 18.18
CA GLN A 111 15.50 2.82 18.41
C GLN A 111 15.24 1.32 18.45
N VAL A 112 14.18 0.89 19.16
CA VAL A 112 13.82 -0.54 19.22
C VAL A 112 13.45 -1.08 17.84
N VAL A 113 12.80 -0.26 17.01
CA VAL A 113 12.50 -0.62 15.61
C VAL A 113 13.77 -0.79 14.79
N LEU A 114 14.72 0.14 14.91
CA LEU A 114 15.99 0.07 14.18
C LEU A 114 16.82 -1.15 14.61
N ASP A 115 16.97 -1.38 15.92
CA ASP A 115 17.73 -2.51 16.45
C ASP A 115 17.17 -3.85 15.95
N ALA A 116 15.84 -3.98 15.87
CA ALA A 116 15.19 -5.18 15.34
C ALA A 116 15.48 -5.38 13.84
N LEU A 117 15.54 -4.31 13.04
CA LEU A 117 15.85 -4.40 11.61
C LEU A 117 17.33 -4.72 11.36
N ASP A 118 18.24 -4.14 12.15
CA ASP A 118 19.69 -4.35 12.03
C ASP A 118 20.11 -5.77 12.43
N SER A 119 19.35 -6.42 13.32
CA SER A 119 19.61 -7.80 13.73
C SER A 119 19.47 -8.86 12.60
N GLN A 120 18.98 -8.45 11.43
CA GLN A 120 18.81 -9.31 10.24
C GLN A 120 19.54 -8.82 8.99
N GLY A 121 20.41 -7.81 9.15
CA GLY A 121 21.24 -7.22 8.11
C GLY A 121 22.54 -7.99 7.85
#